data_AF-A0A257LSX7-F1
#
_entry.id   AF-A0A257LSX7-F1
#
_cell.length_a   1.000
_cell.length_b   1.000
_cell.length_c   1.000
_cell.angle_alpha   90.00
_cell.angle_beta   90.00
_cell.angle_gamma   90.00
#
_symmetry.space_group_name_H-M   'P 1'
#
loop_
_entity.id
_entity.type
_entity.pdbx_description
1 polymer ?
#
loop_
_entity_poly.entity_id
_entity_poly.type
_entity_poly.pdbx_seq_one_letter_code
_entity_poly.pdbx_strand_id
1 'polypeptide(L)'
;MYWIVLHKFEGYWISPLANHGALRRALDEIWHKNIKVMLDLETPLVAPWRYVVGWKDFTRNKAMIQQFVDEANPQVILCEKPGDDERLRSWGLSYVGEVERIKMVYTSIMLRKRKHRESLLRNVCEAGVEKYGVKFKIGLGCIAKGVTKLERLLSPEALYHDLKIASECGVDEAVIYRLGGLNETYLDVINKFI
;
A
#
# COMPACT_ATOMS: atom_id res chain seq x y z
N MET A 1 -11.69 2.11 -9.09
CA MET A 1 -11.02 1.49 -7.94
C MET A 1 -11.53 2.15 -6.67
N TYR A 2 -12.09 1.38 -5.75
CA TYR A 2 -12.63 1.86 -4.48
C TYR A 2 -11.59 1.65 -3.37
N TRP A 3 -11.24 2.71 -2.64
CA TRP A 3 -10.27 2.64 -1.56
C TRP A 3 -10.99 2.63 -0.22
N ILE A 4 -10.85 1.53 0.51
CA ILE A 4 -11.49 1.40 1.81
C ILE A 4 -10.68 2.15 2.86
N VAL A 5 -11.35 3.07 3.55
CA VAL A 5 -10.81 3.78 4.71
C VAL A 5 -11.80 3.73 5.85
N LEU A 6 -11.29 3.48 7.05
CA LEU A 6 -12.05 3.55 8.29
C LEU A 6 -11.98 4.98 8.85
N HIS A 7 -12.87 5.33 9.77
CA HIS A 7 -12.66 6.58 10.53
C HIS A 7 -11.32 6.55 11.27
N LYS A 8 -10.70 7.72 11.42
CA LYS A 8 -9.36 7.88 12.02
C LYS A 8 -9.22 7.15 13.37
N PHE A 9 -10.23 7.25 14.23
CA PHE A 9 -10.25 6.65 15.56
C PHE A 9 -10.63 5.15 15.55
N GLU A 10 -11.14 4.63 14.44
CA GLU A 10 -11.51 3.23 14.25
C GLU A 10 -10.34 2.39 13.70
N GLY A 11 -9.25 3.02 13.27
CA GLY A 11 -8.08 2.34 12.71
C GLY A 11 -7.49 3.07 11.50
N TYR A 12 -8.31 3.89 10.83
CA TYR A 12 -8.03 4.59 9.57
C TYR A 12 -7.76 3.65 8.38
N TRP A 13 -6.73 2.81 8.50
CA TRP A 13 -6.38 1.78 7.52
C TRP A 13 -6.86 0.40 7.94
N ILE A 14 -6.82 -0.53 6.99
CA ILE A 14 -7.24 -1.91 7.20
C ILE A 14 -6.13 -2.64 7.96
N SER A 15 -6.44 -3.13 9.16
CA SER A 15 -5.55 -4.02 9.89
C SER A 15 -6.33 -4.85 10.91
N PRO A 16 -5.75 -5.94 11.41
CA PRO A 16 -6.32 -6.70 12.52
C PRO A 16 -6.55 -5.89 13.80
N LEU A 17 -5.81 -4.79 13.99
CA LEU A 17 -5.91 -3.92 15.16
C LEU A 17 -7.01 -2.86 15.03
N ALA A 18 -7.67 -2.75 13.88
CA ALA A 18 -8.80 -1.86 13.68
C ALA A 18 -10.01 -2.29 14.52
N ASN A 19 -10.97 -1.39 14.71
CA ASN A 19 -12.23 -1.71 15.35
C ASN A 19 -12.99 -2.79 14.56
N HIS A 20 -13.34 -3.90 15.21
CA HIS A 20 -14.03 -5.01 14.55
C HIS A 20 -15.34 -4.58 13.86
N GLY A 21 -16.17 -3.81 14.56
CA GLY A 21 -17.45 -3.34 14.01
C GLY A 21 -17.25 -2.46 12.77
N ALA A 22 -16.28 -1.54 12.82
CA ALA A 22 -15.95 -0.68 11.69
C ALA A 22 -15.43 -1.47 10.48
N LEU A 23 -14.51 -2.40 10.73
CA LEU A 23 -13.95 -3.25 9.70
C LEU A 23 -15.04 -4.11 9.05
N ARG A 24 -15.90 -4.74 9.84
CA ARG A 24 -17.05 -5.51 9.36
C ARG A 24 -17.98 -4.64 8.51
N ARG A 25 -18.41 -3.47 9.00
CA ARG A 25 -19.27 -2.56 8.23
C ARG A 25 -18.67 -2.19 6.88
N ALA A 26 -17.38 -1.84 6.86
CA ALA A 26 -16.70 -1.40 5.65
C ALA A 26 -16.52 -2.55 4.64
N LEU A 27 -16.19 -3.76 5.10
CA LEU A 27 -16.08 -4.92 4.24
C LEU A 27 -17.46 -5.39 3.75
N ASP A 28 -18.48 -5.46 4.62
CA ASP A 28 -19.85 -5.85 4.27
C ASP A 28 -20.47 -4.91 3.22
N GLU A 29 -20.14 -3.61 3.25
CA GLU A 29 -20.63 -2.63 2.26
C GLU A 29 -20.21 -3.00 0.84
N ILE A 30 -19.04 -3.61 0.67
CA ILE A 30 -18.48 -3.95 -0.64
C ILE A 30 -18.51 -5.45 -0.91
N TRP A 31 -18.80 -6.26 0.10
CA TRP A 31 -18.87 -7.71 -0.01
C TRP A 31 -19.88 -8.08 -1.10
N HIS A 32 -19.45 -8.92 -2.04
CA HIS A 32 -20.22 -9.32 -3.23
C HIS A 32 -20.54 -8.22 -4.27
N LYS A 33 -20.01 -7.00 -4.14
CA LYS A 33 -20.11 -6.00 -5.21
C LYS A 33 -19.03 -6.26 -6.26
N ASN A 34 -19.39 -6.14 -7.54
CA ASN A 34 -18.46 -6.25 -8.66
C ASN A 34 -17.66 -4.94 -8.85
N ILE A 35 -16.75 -4.64 -7.90
CA ILE A 35 -15.92 -3.43 -7.91
C ILE A 35 -14.48 -3.75 -7.53
N LYS A 36 -13.52 -3.17 -8.26
CA LYS A 36 -12.10 -3.29 -7.90
C LYS A 36 -11.81 -2.47 -6.65
N VAL A 37 -11.27 -3.11 -5.61
CA VAL A 37 -11.07 -2.54 -4.27
C VAL A 37 -9.61 -2.59 -3.87
N MET A 38 -9.16 -1.56 -3.17
CA MET A 38 -7.80 -1.43 -2.67
C MET A 38 -7.81 -1.47 -1.14
N LEU A 39 -7.05 -2.40 -0.57
CA LEU A 39 -6.86 -2.53 0.87
C LEU A 39 -5.49 -1.97 1.24
N ASP A 40 -5.49 -0.81 1.89
CA ASP A 40 -4.25 -0.26 2.49
C ASP A 40 -4.00 -0.91 3.84
N LEU A 41 -3.01 -1.79 3.88
CA LEU A 41 -2.69 -2.65 5.02
C LEU A 41 -1.67 -1.98 5.93
N GLU A 42 -2.17 -1.20 6.89
CA GLU A 42 -1.33 -0.51 7.86
C GLU A 42 -1.90 -0.59 9.28
N THR A 43 -0.98 -0.62 10.25
CA THR A 43 -1.36 -0.53 11.66
C THR A 43 -1.90 0.87 12.01
N PRO A 44 -2.73 1.00 13.06
CA PRO A 44 -3.33 2.27 13.44
C PRO A 44 -2.27 3.30 13.89
N LEU A 45 -1.88 4.20 13.00
CA LEU A 45 -0.93 5.28 13.28
C LEU A 45 -1.56 6.42 14.09
N VAL A 46 -2.81 6.77 13.78
CA VAL A 46 -3.52 7.93 14.35
C VAL A 46 -4.25 7.59 15.65
N ALA A 47 -4.39 6.30 15.96
CA ALA A 47 -5.06 5.81 17.16
C ALA A 47 -4.21 4.76 17.91
N PRO A 48 -3.05 5.13 18.50
CA PRO A 48 -2.13 4.14 19.08
C PRO A 48 -2.72 3.29 20.21
N TRP A 49 -3.76 3.75 20.93
CA TRP A 49 -4.45 2.92 21.93
C TRP A 49 -5.10 1.67 21.32
N ARG A 50 -5.31 1.63 20.00
CA ARG A 50 -5.73 0.42 19.26
C ARG A 50 -4.72 -0.71 19.36
N TYR A 51 -3.43 -0.44 19.60
CA TYR A 51 -2.45 -1.46 19.97
C TYR A 51 -2.70 -2.09 21.35
N VAL A 52 -3.60 -1.55 22.16
CA VAL A 52 -3.99 -2.17 23.44
C VAL A 52 -5.35 -2.84 23.30
N VAL A 53 -6.34 -2.11 22.77
CA VAL A 53 -7.72 -2.63 22.70
C VAL A 53 -7.97 -3.57 21.53
N GLY A 54 -7.22 -3.42 20.43
CA GLY A 54 -7.43 -4.16 19.17
C GLY A 54 -6.98 -5.62 19.24
N TRP A 55 -6.10 -5.98 20.18
CA TRP A 55 -5.62 -7.36 20.31
C TRP A 55 -6.72 -8.37 20.62
N LYS A 56 -7.78 -7.95 21.31
CA LYS A 56 -8.92 -8.83 21.62
C LYS A 56 -9.59 -9.35 20.34
N ASP A 57 -9.63 -8.53 19.30
CA ASP A 57 -10.26 -8.87 18.02
C ASP A 57 -9.24 -9.28 16.94
N PHE A 58 -7.93 -9.27 17.25
CA PHE A 58 -6.87 -9.42 16.24
C PHE A 58 -7.06 -10.66 15.37
N THR A 59 -7.16 -11.84 15.97
CA THR A 59 -7.30 -13.10 15.22
C THR A 59 -8.60 -13.13 14.41
N ARG A 60 -9.69 -12.62 14.98
CA ARG A 60 -11.00 -12.55 14.33
C ARG A 60 -10.99 -11.60 13.13
N ASN A 61 -10.41 -10.42 13.29
CA ASN A 61 -10.26 -9.42 12.23
C ASN A 61 -9.36 -9.94 11.12
N LYS A 62 -8.22 -10.55 11.48
CA LYS A 62 -7.29 -11.14 10.52
C LYS A 62 -7.96 -12.24 9.69
N ALA A 63 -8.72 -13.14 10.33
CA ALA A 63 -9.48 -14.17 9.63
C ALA A 63 -10.53 -13.57 8.68
N MET A 64 -11.25 -12.54 9.13
CA MET A 64 -12.25 -11.84 8.32
C MET A 64 -11.65 -11.14 7.09
N ILE A 65 -10.49 -10.50 7.24
CA ILE A 65 -9.78 -9.88 6.11
C ILE A 65 -9.28 -10.96 5.14
N GLN A 66 -8.71 -12.07 5.64
CA GLN A 66 -8.30 -13.18 4.79
C GLN A 66 -9.49 -13.74 3.99
N GLN A 67 -10.62 -13.98 4.65
CA GLN A 67 -11.84 -14.44 3.99
C GLN A 67 -12.30 -13.46 2.90
N PHE A 68 -12.24 -12.16 3.17
CA PHE A 68 -12.57 -11.15 2.16
C PHE A 68 -11.65 -11.22 0.94
N VAL A 69 -10.34 -11.35 1.18
CA VAL A 69 -9.34 -11.46 0.10
C VAL A 69 -9.57 -12.71 -0.75
N ASP A 70 -9.91 -13.84 -0.12
CA ASP A 70 -10.17 -15.10 -0.80
C ASP A 70 -11.45 -15.04 -1.66
N GLU A 71 -12.53 -14.46 -1.12
CA GLU A 71 -13.84 -14.40 -1.79
C GLU A 71 -13.95 -13.30 -2.85
N ALA A 72 -13.29 -12.16 -2.66
CA ALA A 72 -13.37 -11.02 -3.58
C ALA A 72 -12.30 -11.04 -4.71
N ASN A 73 -11.55 -12.14 -4.84
CA ASN A 73 -10.56 -12.35 -5.90
C ASN A 73 -11.24 -12.40 -7.31
N PRO A 74 -10.74 -11.71 -8.36
CA PRO A 74 -9.51 -10.90 -8.46
C PRO A 74 -9.69 -9.39 -8.26
N GLN A 75 -10.73 -8.98 -7.57
CA GLN A 75 -11.10 -7.57 -7.45
C GLN A 75 -10.30 -6.84 -6.37
N VAL A 76 -9.59 -7.57 -5.51
CA VAL A 76 -8.79 -7.01 -4.42
C VAL A 76 -7.37 -6.69 -4.89
N ILE A 77 -6.90 -5.51 -4.52
CA ILE A 77 -5.49 -5.11 -4.59
C ILE A 77 -5.01 -4.89 -3.15
N LEU A 78 -3.90 -5.52 -2.78
CA LEU A 78 -3.26 -5.31 -1.47
C LEU A 78 -2.19 -4.24 -1.58
N CYS A 79 -2.31 -3.16 -0.81
CA CYS A 79 -1.25 -2.17 -0.63
C CYS A 79 -0.49 -2.49 0.65
N GLU A 80 0.79 -2.78 0.50
CA GLU A 80 1.61 -3.35 1.56
C GLU A 80 2.91 -2.57 1.70
N LYS A 81 3.45 -2.51 2.92
CA LYS A 81 4.81 -2.00 3.13
C LYS A 81 5.84 -2.96 2.51
N PRO A 82 7.00 -2.47 2.04
CA PRO A 82 8.11 -3.34 1.69
C PRO A 82 8.59 -4.08 2.94
N GLY A 83 8.87 -5.38 2.80
CA GLY A 83 9.33 -6.20 3.91
C GLY A 83 9.15 -7.68 3.65
N ASP A 84 9.54 -8.47 4.64
CA ASP A 84 9.35 -9.91 4.65
C ASP A 84 7.86 -10.26 4.76
N ASP A 85 7.35 -11.04 3.81
CA ASP A 85 5.92 -11.32 3.73
C ASP A 85 5.42 -12.23 4.85
N GLU A 86 6.25 -13.14 5.39
CA GLU A 86 5.86 -13.97 6.53
C GLU A 86 5.61 -13.10 7.76
N ARG A 87 6.53 -12.19 8.04
CA ARG A 87 6.38 -11.20 9.09
C ARG A 87 5.17 -10.33 8.82
N LEU A 88 5.00 -9.76 7.63
CA LEU A 88 3.82 -8.94 7.32
C LEU A 88 2.51 -9.72 7.51
N ARG A 89 2.45 -10.97 7.06
CA ARG A 89 1.30 -11.86 7.27
C ARG A 89 1.04 -12.12 8.74
N SER A 90 2.06 -12.33 9.56
CA SER A 90 1.85 -12.55 11.02
C SER A 90 1.14 -11.36 11.66
N TRP A 91 1.50 -10.14 11.28
CA TRP A 91 0.87 -8.88 11.73
C TRP A 91 -0.44 -8.53 10.99
N GLY A 92 -0.85 -9.33 10.00
CA GLY A 92 -2.02 -9.08 9.13
C GLY A 92 -1.87 -7.81 8.29
N LEU A 93 -0.63 -7.52 7.89
CA LEU A 93 -0.24 -6.46 6.96
C LEU A 93 0.08 -7.01 5.55
N SER A 94 -0.24 -8.29 5.34
CA SER A 94 -0.21 -9.00 4.06
C SER A 94 -1.11 -10.23 4.18
N TYR A 95 -1.62 -10.73 3.07
CA TYR A 95 -2.52 -11.89 3.01
C TYR A 95 -2.16 -12.80 1.83
N VAL A 96 -2.48 -14.09 1.98
CA VAL A 96 -2.33 -15.07 0.90
C VAL A 96 -3.48 -14.85 -0.09
N GLY A 97 -3.23 -15.09 -1.38
CA GLY A 97 -4.26 -14.98 -2.41
C GLY A 97 -3.67 -14.59 -3.78
N GLU A 98 -4.37 -14.95 -4.84
CA GLU A 98 -3.97 -14.68 -6.23
C GLU A 98 -4.32 -13.26 -6.70
N VAL A 99 -4.04 -12.28 -5.85
CA VAL A 99 -4.43 -10.86 -6.00
C VAL A 99 -3.29 -9.97 -6.49
N GLU A 100 -3.64 -8.81 -7.05
CA GLU A 100 -2.68 -7.75 -7.34
C GLU A 100 -2.07 -7.18 -6.04
N ARG A 101 -0.81 -6.80 -6.10
CA ARG A 101 -0.07 -6.28 -4.93
C ARG A 101 0.71 -5.04 -5.28
N ILE A 102 0.52 -3.99 -4.50
CA ILE A 102 1.28 -2.75 -4.57
C ILE A 102 2.22 -2.71 -3.35
N LYS A 103 3.54 -2.76 -3.57
CA LYS A 103 4.51 -2.49 -2.49
C LYS A 103 4.78 -0.99 -2.41
N MET A 104 4.40 -0.36 -1.30
CA MET A 104 4.48 1.10 -1.11
C MET A 104 5.88 1.53 -0.67
N VAL A 105 6.73 1.99 -1.60
CA VAL A 105 8.10 2.42 -1.37
C VAL A 105 8.22 3.95 -1.47
N TYR A 106 8.15 4.62 -0.33
CA TYR A 106 8.25 6.09 -0.24
C TYR A 106 9.68 6.56 -0.01
N THR A 107 10.52 6.53 -1.04
CA THR A 107 11.94 6.90 -0.99
C THR A 107 12.18 8.31 -0.42
N SER A 108 11.25 9.26 -0.66
CA SER A 108 11.37 10.64 -0.17
C SER A 108 11.33 10.77 1.35
N ILE A 109 10.60 9.88 2.03
CA ILE A 109 10.46 9.89 3.50
C ILE A 109 11.67 9.23 4.18
N MET A 110 12.42 8.41 3.45
CA MET A 110 13.56 7.68 4.02
C MET A 110 14.74 8.63 4.31
N LEU A 111 15.14 8.73 5.58
CA LEU A 111 16.30 9.52 6.03
C LEU A 111 17.67 8.88 5.67
N ARG A 112 17.71 8.01 4.66
CA ARG A 112 18.91 7.27 4.25
C ARG A 112 19.58 7.88 3.02
N LYS A 113 20.87 7.58 2.84
CA LYS A 113 21.65 8.01 1.66
C LYS A 113 21.00 7.50 0.37
N ARG A 114 21.12 8.28 -0.72
CA ARG A 114 20.56 7.98 -2.04
C ARG A 114 20.79 6.52 -2.48
N LYS A 115 22.03 6.03 -2.47
CA LYS A 115 22.37 4.64 -2.83
C LYS A 115 21.58 3.58 -2.07
N HIS A 116 21.27 3.81 -0.79
CA HIS A 116 20.49 2.85 0.01
C HIS A 116 19.02 2.84 -0.40
N ARG A 117 18.47 3.99 -0.78
CA ARG A 117 17.08 4.11 -1.25
C ARG A 117 16.92 3.42 -2.60
N GLU A 118 17.89 3.61 -3.49
CA GLU A 118 17.92 2.97 -4.82
C GLU A 118 18.07 1.46 -4.70
N SER A 119 19.00 0.98 -3.87
CA SER A 119 19.17 -0.45 -3.63
C SER A 119 17.91 -1.06 -3.01
N LEU A 120 17.27 -0.39 -2.05
CA LEU A 120 16.00 -0.87 -1.50
C LEU A 120 14.92 -0.96 -2.57
N LEU A 121 14.72 0.11 -3.34
CA LEU A 121 13.72 0.15 -4.41
C LEU A 121 13.95 -0.97 -5.42
N ARG A 122 15.19 -1.13 -5.90
CA ARG A 122 15.59 -2.18 -6.83
C ARG A 122 15.29 -3.57 -6.27
N ASN A 123 15.74 -3.86 -5.04
CA ASN A 123 15.48 -5.15 -4.39
C ASN A 123 13.98 -5.45 -4.23
N VAL A 124 13.17 -4.43 -3.91
CA VAL A 124 11.71 -4.59 -3.78
C VAL A 124 11.08 -4.86 -5.15
N CYS A 125 11.51 -4.14 -6.20
CA CYS A 125 11.01 -4.36 -7.55
C CYS A 125 11.39 -5.75 -8.08
N GLU A 126 12.67 -6.12 -8.00
CA GLU A 126 13.18 -7.41 -8.48
C GLU A 126 12.48 -8.58 -7.77
N ALA A 127 12.45 -8.58 -6.43
CA ALA A 127 11.77 -9.62 -5.67
C ALA A 127 10.25 -9.65 -5.92
N GLY A 128 9.65 -8.48 -6.15
CA GLY A 128 8.23 -8.34 -6.44
C GLY A 128 7.85 -8.93 -7.80
N VAL A 129 8.61 -8.58 -8.84
CA VAL A 129 8.44 -9.10 -10.21
C VAL A 129 8.71 -10.60 -10.24
N GLU A 130 9.78 -11.07 -9.61
CA GLU A 130 10.09 -12.51 -9.52
C GLU A 130 8.94 -13.30 -8.86
N LYS A 131 8.38 -12.75 -7.79
CA LYS A 131 7.38 -13.46 -6.98
C LYS A 131 5.96 -13.37 -7.51
N TYR A 132 5.55 -12.22 -8.04
CA TYR A 132 4.16 -11.94 -8.39
C TYR A 132 3.95 -11.65 -9.89
N GLY A 133 5.02 -11.54 -10.68
CA GLY A 133 4.96 -11.24 -12.11
C GLY A 133 4.12 -9.99 -12.41
N VAL A 134 3.24 -10.08 -13.40
CA VAL A 134 2.35 -9.00 -13.85
C VAL A 134 1.35 -8.51 -12.78
N LYS A 135 1.16 -9.27 -11.69
CA LYS A 135 0.31 -8.86 -10.54
C LYS A 135 1.06 -7.93 -9.59
N PHE A 136 2.37 -7.80 -9.75
CA PHE A 136 3.20 -6.87 -8.98
C PHE A 136 3.06 -5.45 -9.49
N LYS A 137 2.94 -4.53 -8.54
CA LYS A 137 2.95 -3.09 -8.79
C LYS A 137 3.83 -2.43 -7.76
N ILE A 138 4.45 -1.32 -8.14
CA ILE A 138 5.23 -0.51 -7.22
C ILE A 138 4.46 0.77 -6.85
N GLY A 139 4.29 1.00 -5.56
CA GLY A 139 3.75 2.26 -5.05
C GLY A 139 4.90 3.24 -4.85
N LEU A 140 4.90 4.33 -5.61
CA LEU A 140 5.91 5.37 -5.54
C LEU A 140 5.29 6.68 -5.04
N GLY A 141 6.13 7.54 -4.47
CA GLY A 141 5.75 8.93 -4.25
C GLY A 141 5.59 9.34 -2.80
N CYS A 142 5.49 10.66 -2.68
CA CYS A 142 4.77 11.41 -1.67
C CYS A 142 4.69 12.81 -2.28
N ILE A 143 4.09 12.93 -3.47
CA ILE A 143 4.11 14.19 -4.23
C ILE A 143 3.16 15.25 -3.63
N ALA A 144 2.32 14.85 -2.66
CA ALA A 144 1.54 15.73 -1.81
C ALA A 144 1.56 15.27 -0.35
N LYS A 145 1.28 16.22 0.55
CA LYS A 145 1.23 16.01 2.00
C LYS A 145 0.09 15.10 2.41
N GLY A 146 0.34 14.26 3.41
CA GLY A 146 -0.63 13.34 3.96
C GLY A 146 -1.36 13.87 5.19
N VAL A 147 -2.02 12.94 5.89
CA VAL A 147 -2.77 13.24 7.13
C VAL A 147 -1.85 13.79 8.22
N THR A 148 -0.59 13.39 8.24
CA THR A 148 0.40 13.86 9.22
C THR A 148 0.99 15.22 8.83
N LYS A 149 1.00 15.56 7.53
CA LYS A 149 1.66 16.74 6.93
C LYS A 149 3.19 16.77 7.12
N LEU A 150 3.80 15.75 7.71
CA LEU A 150 5.23 15.69 8.00
C LEU A 150 6.05 15.09 6.86
N GLU A 151 5.40 14.51 5.84
CA GLU A 151 6.06 13.75 4.79
C GLU A 151 6.93 14.66 3.92
N ARG A 152 8.17 14.25 3.63
CA ARG A 152 9.00 14.96 2.64
C ARG A 152 8.48 14.66 1.25
N LEU A 153 8.25 15.71 0.46
CA LEU A 153 7.75 15.54 -0.91
C LEU A 153 8.83 14.97 -1.83
N LEU A 154 8.43 14.06 -2.71
CA LEU A 154 9.29 13.50 -3.76
C LEU A 154 9.38 14.50 -4.90
N SER A 155 10.57 14.99 -5.28
CA SER A 155 10.69 15.95 -6.39
C SER A 155 10.47 15.26 -7.76
N PRO A 156 10.17 16.01 -8.83
CA PRO A 156 10.05 15.45 -10.18
C PRO A 156 11.29 14.66 -10.63
N GLU A 157 12.50 15.13 -10.30
CA GLU A 157 13.76 14.44 -10.65
C GLU A 157 13.90 13.12 -9.90
N ALA A 158 13.48 13.09 -8.63
CA ALA A 158 13.48 11.88 -7.82
C ALA A 158 12.40 10.89 -8.30
N LEU A 159 11.23 11.39 -8.70
CA LEU A 159 10.19 10.56 -9.32
C LEU A 159 10.68 9.93 -10.62
N TYR A 160 11.32 10.71 -11.50
CA TYR A 160 11.90 10.20 -12.75
C TYR A 160 12.88 9.07 -12.46
N HIS A 161 13.74 9.26 -11.45
CA HIS A 161 14.73 8.27 -11.07
C HIS A 161 14.10 6.98 -10.53
N ASP A 162 13.08 7.09 -9.68
CA ASP A 162 12.40 5.93 -9.11
C ASP A 162 11.60 5.17 -10.19
N LEU A 163 10.95 5.88 -11.11
CA LEU A 163 10.27 5.28 -12.27
C LEU A 163 11.25 4.57 -13.21
N LYS A 164 12.43 5.16 -13.45
CA LYS A 164 13.49 4.53 -14.23
C LYS A 164 13.96 3.22 -13.62
N ILE A 165 14.19 3.19 -12.29
CA ILE A 165 14.56 1.95 -11.60
C ILE A 165 13.45 0.90 -11.73
N ALA A 166 12.19 1.28 -11.50
CA ALA A 166 11.07 0.36 -11.59
C ALA A 166 10.94 -0.25 -13.00
N SER A 167 11.04 0.59 -14.04
CA SER A 167 11.02 0.16 -15.44
C SER A 167 12.19 -0.76 -15.79
N GLU A 168 13.41 -0.44 -15.34
CA GLU A 168 14.60 -1.30 -15.52
C GLU A 168 14.46 -2.68 -14.86
N CYS A 169 13.67 -2.78 -13.78
CA CYS A 169 13.40 -4.04 -13.09
C CYS A 169 12.23 -4.84 -13.72
N GLY A 170 11.60 -4.33 -14.77
CA GLY A 170 10.47 -4.98 -15.44
C GLY A 170 9.14 -4.83 -14.69
N VAL A 171 8.95 -3.76 -13.93
CA VAL A 171 7.66 -3.48 -13.30
C VAL A 171 6.70 -2.88 -14.33
N ASP A 172 5.57 -3.54 -14.56
CA ASP A 172 4.57 -3.13 -15.56
C ASP A 172 3.75 -1.90 -15.15
N GLU A 173 3.46 -1.75 -13.85
CA GLU A 173 2.60 -0.66 -13.35
C GLU A 173 3.18 -0.02 -12.07
N ALA A 174 3.31 1.32 -12.12
CA ALA A 174 3.68 2.15 -10.98
C ALA A 174 2.50 3.02 -10.54
N VAL A 175 2.19 2.99 -9.24
CA VAL A 175 1.11 3.78 -8.63
C VAL A 175 1.72 4.99 -7.92
N ILE A 176 1.35 6.20 -8.35
CA ILE A 176 1.92 7.45 -7.81
C ILE A 176 1.02 8.03 -6.73
N TYR A 177 1.61 8.26 -5.56
CA TYR A 177 0.93 8.79 -4.39
C TYR A 177 1.42 10.20 -4.05
N ARG A 178 0.59 11.27 -4.01
CA ARG A 178 -0.89 11.37 -4.10
C ARG A 178 -1.28 12.35 -5.21
N LEU A 179 -2.41 12.13 -5.88
CA LEU A 179 -2.94 12.98 -6.97
C LEU A 179 -3.02 14.49 -6.63
N GLY A 180 -3.25 14.86 -5.37
CA GLY A 180 -3.32 16.27 -4.96
C GLY A 180 -2.02 17.07 -5.13
N GLY A 181 -0.90 16.43 -5.46
CA GLY A 181 0.37 17.08 -5.75
C GLY A 181 0.71 17.14 -7.25
N LEU A 182 -0.17 16.62 -8.10
CA LEU A 182 0.05 16.55 -9.53
C LEU A 182 0.03 17.97 -10.14
N ASN A 183 1.02 18.25 -10.97
CA ASN A 183 1.15 19.48 -11.75
C ASN A 183 1.86 19.15 -13.07
N GLU A 184 2.07 20.15 -13.93
CA GLU A 184 2.71 19.98 -15.24
C GLU A 184 4.10 19.33 -15.14
N THR A 185 4.92 19.69 -14.15
CA THR A 185 6.28 19.14 -14.02
C THR A 185 6.29 17.66 -13.62
N TYR A 186 5.34 17.20 -12.80
CA TYR A 186 5.17 15.77 -12.55
C TYR A 186 4.58 15.04 -13.76
N LEU A 187 3.62 15.64 -14.48
CA LEU A 187 3.05 15.06 -15.69
C LEU A 187 4.12 14.86 -16.78
N ASP A 188 5.01 15.82 -16.97
CA ASP A 188 6.13 15.72 -17.91
C ASP A 188 7.07 14.56 -17.58
N VAL A 189 7.25 14.22 -16.30
CA VAL A 189 8.02 13.07 -15.87
C VAL A 189 7.26 11.77 -16.15
N ILE A 190 5.98 11.72 -15.79
CA ILE A 190 5.13 10.53 -15.93
C ILE A 190 4.97 10.14 -17.40
N ASN A 191 4.74 11.12 -18.29
CA ASN A 191 4.53 10.90 -19.72
C ASN A 191 5.74 10.29 -20.44
N LYS A 192 6.92 10.24 -19.82
CA LYS A 192 8.11 9.56 -20.38
C LYS A 192 8.06 8.04 -20.23
N PHE A 193 7.11 7.52 -19.47
CA PHE A 193 6.97 6.09 -19.13
C PHE A 193 5.61 5.51 -19.55
N ILE A 194 4.80 6.28 -20.29
CA ILE A 194 3.52 5.86 -20.90
C ILE A 194 3.75 5.67 -22.39
#